data_AF-A0A3E1Y6Q1-F1
#
_entry.id   AF-A0A3E1Y6Q1-F1
#
_cell.length_a   1.000
_cell.length_b   1.000
_cell.length_c   1.000
_cell.angle_alpha   90.00
_cell.angle_beta   90.00
_cell.angle_gamma   90.00
#
_symmetry.space_group_name_H-M   'P 1'
#
loop_
_entity.id
_entity.type
_entity.pdbx_description
1 polymer ?
#
loop_
_entity_poly.entity_id
_entity_poly.type
_entity_poly.pdbx_seq_one_letter_code
_entity_poly.pdbx_strand_id
1 'polypeptide(L)'
;MSTTKFLAGAIAGLSAGIVIGLLTAPDSGNKTRKKIKSTADDWRHKINGLIGKGGEDLSDLKELFEHEISGLQDDTRERILRLINKSQNGFNRFKREVLS
;
A
#
# COMPACT_ATOMS: atom_id res chain seq x y z
N MET A 1 12.60 16.26 -0.33
CA MET A 1 13.34 15.45 -1.34
C MET A 1 13.63 13.99 -0.92
N SER A 2 13.29 13.52 0.29
CA SER A 2 13.62 12.16 0.78
C SER A 2 12.57 11.09 0.42
N THR A 3 11.28 11.43 0.44
CA THR A 3 10.17 10.51 0.19
C THR A 3 10.15 9.94 -1.23
N THR A 4 10.47 10.75 -2.24
CA THR A 4 10.52 10.31 -3.64
C THR A 4 11.61 9.27 -3.89
N LYS A 5 12.79 9.44 -3.26
CA LYS A 5 13.91 8.49 -3.39
C LYS A 5 13.59 7.16 -2.71
N PHE A 6 12.97 7.21 -1.54
CA PHE A 6 12.51 6.00 -0.83
C PHE A 6 11.43 5.26 -1.63
N LEU A 7 10.44 5.97 -2.17
CA LEU A 7 9.39 5.37 -3.00
C LEU A 7 9.97 4.75 -4.28
N ALA A 8 10.90 5.44 -4.94
CA ALA A 8 11.58 4.92 -6.12
C ALA A 8 12.39 3.65 -5.80
N GLY A 9 13.12 3.63 -4.68
CA GLY A 9 13.84 2.45 -4.20
C GLY A 9 12.92 1.28 -3.88
N ALA A 10 11.78 1.54 -3.24
CA ALA A 10 10.79 0.50 -2.94
C ALA A 10 10.16 -0.10 -4.21
N ILE A 11 9.78 0.72 -5.19
CA ILE A 11 9.23 0.26 -6.47
C ILE A 11 10.28 -0.54 -7.24
N ALA A 12 11.53 -0.05 -7.29
CA ALA A 12 12.63 -0.75 -7.94
C ALA A 12 12.95 -2.09 -7.27
N GLY A 13 12.90 -2.16 -5.93
CA GLY A 13 13.11 -3.40 -5.18
C GLY A 13 12.00 -4.43 -5.42
N LEU A 14 10.73 -3.99 -5.44
CA LEU A 14 9.59 -4.87 -5.73
C LEU A 14 9.64 -5.42 -7.15
N SER A 15 9.91 -4.57 -8.15
CA SER A 15 9.99 -5.01 -9.55
C SER A 15 11.19 -5.93 -9.78
N ALA A 16 12.36 -5.60 -9.20
CA ALA A 16 13.53 -6.46 -9.25
C ALA A 16 13.24 -7.83 -8.60
N GLY A 17 12.55 -7.87 -7.46
CA GLY A 17 12.15 -9.12 -6.81
C GLY A 17 11.22 -9.98 -7.67
N ILE A 18 10.26 -9.36 -8.37
CA ILE A 18 9.36 -10.08 -9.30
C ILE A 18 10.16 -10.62 -10.50
N VAL A 19 11.06 -9.82 -11.06
CA VAL A 19 11.90 -10.25 -12.20
C VAL A 19 12.80 -11.41 -11.79
N ILE A 20 13.48 -11.30 -10.65
CA ILE A 20 14.34 -12.37 -10.12
C ILE A 20 13.50 -13.62 -9.83
N GLY A 21 12.35 -13.49 -9.16
CA GLY A 21 11.46 -14.62 -8.87
C GLY A 21 10.92 -15.31 -10.12
N LEU A 22 10.58 -14.53 -11.15
CA LEU A 22 10.12 -15.05 -12.44
C LEU A 22 11.24 -15.76 -13.22
N LEU A 23 12.48 -15.25 -13.14
CA LEU A 23 13.66 -15.88 -13.74
C LEU A 23 14.08 -17.16 -13.00
N THR A 24 13.97 -17.19 -11.67
CA THR A 24 14.28 -18.37 -10.85
C THR A 24 13.24 -19.48 -11.01
N ALA A 25 11.96 -19.14 -11.21
CA ALA A 25 10.89 -20.12 -11.38
C ALA A 25 9.90 -19.68 -12.49
N PRO A 26 10.20 -19.99 -13.76
CA PRO A 26 9.31 -19.65 -14.87
C PRO A 26 8.11 -20.62 -14.93
N ASP A 27 6.90 -20.07 -14.80
CA ASP A 27 5.65 -20.77 -15.09
C ASP A 27 5.35 -20.71 -16.61
N SER A 28 4.59 -21.66 -17.15
CA SER A 28 4.23 -21.65 -18.58
C SER A 28 3.39 -20.42 -18.94
N GLY A 29 3.68 -19.76 -20.07
CA GLY A 29 3.04 -18.47 -20.44
C GLY A 29 1.50 -18.44 -20.40
N ASN A 30 0.84 -19.54 -20.81
CA ASN A 30 -0.62 -19.67 -20.71
C ASN A 30 -1.12 -19.65 -19.24
N LYS A 31 -0.39 -20.32 -18.34
CA LYS A 31 -0.69 -20.33 -16.90
C LYS A 31 -0.41 -18.97 -16.26
N THR A 32 0.67 -18.31 -16.65
CA THR A 32 1.03 -16.96 -16.18
C THR A 32 -0.05 -15.95 -16.52
N ARG A 33 -0.55 -15.94 -17.76
CA ARG A 33 -1.62 -15.02 -18.19
C ARG A 33 -2.93 -15.27 -17.44
N LYS A 34 -3.27 -16.55 -17.21
CA LYS A 34 -4.46 -16.94 -16.43
C LYS A 34 -4.33 -16.55 -14.96
N LYS A 35 -3.16 -16.77 -14.34
CA LYS A 35 -2.85 -16.32 -12.97
C LYS A 35 -2.93 -14.81 -12.84
N ILE A 36 -2.29 -14.05 -13.73
CA ILE A 36 -2.35 -12.57 -13.71
C ILE A 36 -3.79 -12.10 -13.78
N LYS A 37 -4.60 -12.66 -14.68
CA LYS A 37 -6.02 -12.28 -14.81
C LYS A 37 -6.81 -12.56 -13.52
N SER A 38 -6.65 -13.75 -12.95
CA SER A 38 -7.33 -14.13 -11.70
C SER A 38 -6.88 -13.26 -10.53
N THR A 39 -5.56 -13.13 -10.33
CA THR A 39 -4.99 -12.32 -9.26
C THR A 39 -5.38 -10.85 -9.40
N ALA A 40 -5.41 -10.30 -10.61
CA ALA A 40 -5.83 -8.92 -10.84
C ALA A 40 -7.31 -8.69 -10.48
N ASP A 41 -8.18 -9.65 -10.80
CA ASP A 41 -9.60 -9.57 -10.47
C ASP A 41 -9.83 -9.69 -8.95
N ASP A 42 -9.15 -10.64 -8.29
CA ASP A 42 -9.17 -10.81 -6.83
C ASP A 42 -8.64 -9.56 -6.11
N TRP A 43 -7.55 -8.98 -6.63
CA TRP A 43 -6.96 -7.75 -6.09
C TRP A 43 -7.88 -6.57 -6.27
N ARG A 44 -8.56 -6.43 -7.41
CA ARG A 44 -9.57 -5.37 -7.60
C ARG A 44 -10.69 -5.48 -6.57
N HIS A 45 -11.23 -6.67 -6.35
CA HIS A 45 -12.28 -6.88 -5.36
C HIS A 45 -11.79 -6.58 -3.94
N LYS A 46 -10.60 -7.07 -3.56
CA LYS A 46 -10.00 -6.78 -2.26
C LYS A 46 -9.70 -5.30 -2.07
N ILE A 47 -9.14 -4.63 -3.07
CA ILE A 47 -8.85 -3.20 -3.01
C ILE A 47 -10.13 -2.41 -2.87
N ASN A 48 -11.19 -2.72 -3.62
CA ASN A 48 -12.48 -2.03 -3.45
C ASN A 48 -13.08 -2.25 -2.05
N GLY A 49 -12.99 -3.46 -1.50
CA GLY A 49 -13.46 -3.77 -0.14
C GLY A 49 -12.62 -3.09 0.95
N LEU A 50 -11.30 -3.10 0.82
CA LEU A 50 -10.37 -2.39 1.70
C LEU A 50 -10.53 -0.88 1.54
N ILE A 51 -10.92 -0.40 0.36
CA ILE A 51 -11.17 1.01 0.17
C ILE A 51 -12.43 1.44 0.94
N GLY A 52 -13.45 0.60 1.02
CA GLY A 52 -14.62 0.86 1.84
C GLY A 52 -14.28 1.01 3.33
N LYS A 53 -13.41 0.13 3.84
CA LYS A 53 -13.08 -0.02 5.27
C LYS A 53 -11.84 0.73 5.76
N GLY A 54 -10.91 1.04 4.87
CA GLY A 54 -9.60 1.58 5.21
C GLY A 54 -9.66 2.97 5.86
N GLY A 55 -10.70 3.76 5.59
CA GLY A 55 -10.87 5.04 6.27
C GLY A 55 -10.99 4.93 7.79
N GLU A 56 -11.57 3.84 8.29
CA GLU A 56 -11.75 3.56 9.72
C GLU A 56 -10.45 3.00 10.32
N ASP A 57 -9.87 1.96 9.71
CA ASP A 57 -8.60 1.34 10.18
C ASP A 57 -7.42 2.33 10.23
N LEU A 58 -7.35 3.29 9.29
CA LEU A 58 -6.30 4.33 9.29
C LEU A 58 -6.46 5.31 10.46
N SER A 59 -7.69 5.54 10.93
CA SER A 59 -7.96 6.44 12.04
C SER A 59 -7.54 5.80 13.36
N ASP A 60 -7.87 4.52 13.55
CA ASP A 60 -7.47 3.73 14.72
C ASP A 60 -5.94 3.59 14.80
N LEU A 61 -5.28 3.35 13.66
CA LEU A 61 -3.83 3.26 13.61
C LEU A 61 -3.15 4.59 13.95
N LYS A 62 -3.75 5.72 13.55
CA LYS A 62 -3.26 7.05 13.92
C LYS A 62 -3.31 7.26 15.44
N GLU A 63 -4.41 6.86 16.07
CA GLU A 63 -4.63 7.01 17.51
C GLU A 63 -3.64 6.17 18.32
N LEU A 64 -3.46 4.90 17.97
CA LEU A 64 -2.48 4.00 18.59
C LEU A 64 -1.05 4.54 18.46
N PHE A 65 -0.69 5.08 17.29
CA PHE A 65 0.64 5.67 17.09
C PHE A 65 0.87 6.96 17.87
N GLU A 66 -0.16 7.79 18.04
CA GLU A 66 -0.06 9.03 18.82
C GLU A 66 0.06 8.72 20.32
N HIS A 67 -0.72 7.76 20.83
CA HIS A 67 -0.87 7.53 22.26
C HIS A 67 -0.01 6.40 22.83
N GLU A 68 0.24 5.31 22.10
CA GLU A 68 0.70 4.06 22.72
C GLU A 68 2.17 3.71 22.39
N ILE A 69 2.68 4.18 21.26
CA ILE A 69 4.04 3.87 20.81
C ILE A 69 5.06 4.82 21.48
N SER A 70 5.36 4.63 22.76
CA SER A 70 6.31 5.46 23.54
C SER A 70 7.80 5.18 23.27
N GLY A 71 8.12 4.19 22.43
CA GLY A 71 9.50 3.76 22.14
C GLY A 71 10.08 4.16 20.77
N LEU A 72 9.32 4.88 19.93
CA LEU A 72 9.80 5.33 18.62
C LEU A 72 10.38 6.74 18.72
N GLN A 73 11.53 6.93 18.07
CA GLN A 73 12.15 8.25 17.94
C GLN A 73 11.18 9.26 17.32
N ASP A 74 11.14 10.48 17.87
CA ASP A 74 10.16 11.52 17.51
C ASP A 74 10.13 11.84 16.01
N ASP A 75 11.29 11.89 15.35
CA ASP A 75 11.40 12.09 13.90
C ASP A 75 10.70 11.00 13.09
N THR A 76 10.75 9.75 13.57
CA THR A 76 10.12 8.60 12.93
C THR A 76 8.63 8.61 13.16
N ARG A 77 8.21 8.91 14.40
CA ARG A 77 6.80 9.10 14.76
C ARG A 77 6.16 10.18 13.88
N GLU A 78 6.78 11.36 13.78
CA GLU A 78 6.22 12.47 13.01
C GLU A 78 6.16 12.17 11.51
N ARG A 79 7.17 11.50 10.95
CA ARG A 79 7.13 11.04 9.55
C ARG A 79 5.99 10.07 9.29
N ILE A 80 5.76 9.12 10.20
CA ILE A 80 4.67 8.14 10.08
C ILE A 80 3.32 8.86 10.19
N LEU A 81 3.14 9.76 11.17
CA LEU A 81 1.91 10.54 11.31
C LEU A 81 1.61 11.40 10.08
N ARG A 82 2.63 12.05 9.51
CA ARG A 82 2.47 12.83 8.26
C ARG A 82 2.06 11.96 7.08
N LEU A 83 2.57 10.73 7.00
CA LEU A 83 2.20 9.77 5.95
C LEU A 83 0.77 9.25 6.14
N ILE A 84 0.39 8.90 7.38
CA ILE A 84 -0.98 8.45 7.72
C ILE A 84 -2.00 9.54 7.39
N ASN A 85 -1.75 10.78 7.81
CA ASN A 85 -2.65 11.90 7.55
C ASN A 85 -2.77 12.24 6.05
N LYS A 86 -1.64 12.24 5.32
CA LYS A 86 -1.66 12.43 3.86
C LYS A 86 -2.40 11.29 3.14
N SER A 87 -2.28 10.06 3.64
CA SER A 87 -3.01 8.90 3.14
C SER A 87 -4.51 9.04 3.39
N GLN A 88 -4.94 9.30 4.63
CA GLN A 88 -6.35 9.46 5.02
C GLN A 88 -7.07 10.54 4.19
N ASN A 89 -6.40 11.67 3.93
CA ASN A 89 -6.96 12.74 3.11
C ASN A 89 -7.10 12.37 1.62
N GLY A 90 -6.10 11.69 1.05
CA GLY A 90 -6.17 11.16 -0.32
C GLY A 90 -7.25 10.08 -0.44
N PHE A 91 -7.35 9.25 0.58
CA PHE A 91 -8.32 8.18 0.72
C PHE A 91 -9.77 8.71 0.76
N ASN A 92 -10.03 9.74 1.57
CA ASN A 92 -11.33 10.41 1.65
C ASN A 92 -11.72 11.19 0.38
N ARG A 93 -10.76 11.65 -0.42
CA ARG A 93 -11.08 12.20 -1.76
C ARG A 93 -11.46 11.09 -2.72
N PHE A 94 -10.66 10.03 -2.79
CA PHE A 94 -10.93 8.90 -3.66
C PHE A 94 -12.28 8.26 -3.34
N LYS A 95 -12.58 7.99 -2.06
CA LYS A 95 -13.87 7.47 -1.60
C LYS A 95 -15.05 8.34 -2.06
N ARG A 96 -14.93 9.68 -2.03
CA ARG A 96 -15.98 10.59 -2.51
C ARG A 96 -16.12 10.56 -4.03
N GLU A 97 -15.03 10.42 -4.77
CA GLU A 97 -15.02 10.46 -6.23
C GLU A 97 -15.46 9.14 -6.87
N VAL A 98 -15.21 7.99 -6.24
CA VAL A 98 -15.67 6.68 -6.74
C VAL A 98 -17.05 6.24 -6.23
N LEU A 99 -17.57 6.88 -5.17
CA LEU A 99 -18.92 6.61 -4.63
C LEU A 99 -19.95 7.69 -4.99
N SER A 100 -19.56 8.76 -5.70
CA SER A 100 -20.48 9.70 -6.38
C SER A 100 -20.71 9.23 -7.81
#